data_AF-A0A9W5NSD8-F1
#
_entry.id   AF-A0A9W5NSD8-F1
#
_cell.length_a   1.000
_cell.length_b   1.000
_cell.length_c   1.000
_cell.angle_alpha   90.00
_cell.angle_beta   90.00
_cell.angle_gamma   90.00
#
_symmetry.space_group_name_H-M   'P 1'
#
loop_
_entity.id
_entity.type
_entity.pdbx_description
1 polymer ?
#
loop_
_entity_poly.entity_id
_entity_poly.type
_entity_poly.pdbx_seq_one_letter_code
_entity_poly.pdbx_strand_id
1 'polypeptide(L)' 'MRGKTLEEEPPGTYEICNICYWEDDPVQFENHDYEGGANEVSLRQAQKNFIAYGACEECFIGSVRKPTSEGC' A
#
# COMPACT_ATOMS: atom_id res chain seq x y z
N MET A 1 5.78 -15.85 -8.32
CA MET A 1 5.68 -16.68 -7.10
C MET A 1 4.77 -15.96 -6.10
N ARG A 2 3.73 -16.63 -5.59
CA ARG A 2 2.78 -16.05 -4.62
C ARG A 2 3.45 -16.00 -3.24
N GLY A 3 3.67 -14.80 -2.69
CA GLY A 3 4.26 -14.62 -1.37
C GLY A 3 3.31 -15.13 -0.29
N LYS A 4 3.66 -16.26 0.32
CA LYS A 4 2.98 -16.83 1.50
C LYS A 4 3.50 -16.15 2.76
N THR A 5 2.99 -14.96 3.10
CA THR A 5 3.41 -14.26 4.33
C THR A 5 2.27 -13.66 5.14
N LEU A 6 1.02 -13.72 4.67
CA LEU A 6 -0.12 -13.20 5.42
C LEU A 6 -0.91 -14.37 6.00
N GLU A 7 -1.27 -14.29 7.28
CA GLU A 7 -2.14 -15.27 7.95
C GLU A 7 -3.57 -15.24 7.38
N GLU A 8 -3.96 -14.08 6.83
CA GLU A 8 -5.21 -13.81 6.14
C GLU A 8 -4.94 -13.42 4.68
N GLU A 9 -5.84 -13.82 3.76
CA GLU A 9 -5.71 -13.47 2.35
C GLU A 9 -6.30 -12.07 2.10
N PRO A 10 -5.56 -11.14 1.47
CA PRO A 10 -6.08 -9.82 1.10
C PRO A 10 -7.18 -9.91 0.03
N PRO A 11 -8.10 -8.95 -0.03
CA PRO A 11 -8.11 -7.68 0.71
C PRO A 11 -8.72 -7.78 2.11
N GLY A 12 -8.46 -6.76 2.94
CA GLY A 12 -9.09 -6.59 4.26
C GLY A 12 -8.29 -7.18 5.42
N THR A 13 -6.98 -7.34 5.25
CA THR A 13 -6.07 -7.73 6.33
C THR A 13 -5.73 -6.57 7.27
N TYR A 14 -6.00 -5.32 6.85
CA TYR A 14 -5.60 -4.10 7.56
C TYR A 14 -4.09 -3.99 7.82
N GLU A 15 -3.28 -4.79 7.12
CA GLU A 15 -1.83 -4.75 7.22
C GLU A 15 -1.28 -3.53 6.48
N ILE A 16 -0.26 -2.89 7.07
CA ILE A 16 0.43 -1.75 6.47
C ILE A 16 1.65 -2.26 5.71
N CYS A 17 1.70 -2.00 4.41
CA CYS A 17 2.81 -2.40 3.57
C CYS A 17 4.08 -1.62 3.93
N ASN A 18 5.13 -2.28 4.41
CA ASN A 18 6.38 -1.58 4.76
C ASN A 18 7.17 -1.01 3.56
N ILE A 19 6.77 -1.31 2.31
CA ILE A 19 7.42 -0.81 1.10
C ILE A 19 6.80 0.51 0.63
N CYS A 20 5.47 0.66 0.72
CA CYS A 20 4.78 1.86 0.25
C CYS A 20 3.96 2.56 1.34
N TYR A 21 3.79 1.96 2.51
CA TYR A 21 2.99 2.45 3.63
C TYR A 21 1.47 2.50 3.38
N TRP A 22 0.97 1.76 2.38
CA TRP A 22 -0.46 1.57 2.14
C TRP A 22 -1.06 0.53 3.08
N GLU A 23 -2.23 0.82 3.67
CA GLU A 23 -3.01 -0.14 4.45
C GLU A 23 -3.98 -0.92 3.55
N ASP A 24 -4.03 -2.25 3.73
CA ASP A 24 -4.95 -3.15 3.01
C ASP A 24 -6.41 -3.00 3.46
N ASP A 25 -7.02 -1.89 3.06
CA ASP A 25 -8.40 -1.53 3.36
C ASP A 25 -9.37 -2.10 2.29
N PRO A 26 -10.42 -2.85 2.69
CA PRO A 26 -11.34 -3.49 1.76
C PRO A 26 -12.24 -2.49 1.03
N VAL A 27 -12.54 -1.33 1.64
CA VAL A 27 -13.38 -0.29 1.02
C VAL A 27 -12.65 0.35 -0.15
N GLN A 28 -11.38 0.68 0.03
CA GLN A 28 -10.52 1.25 -1.02
C GLN A 28 -10.06 0.20 -2.04
N PHE A 29 -10.05 -1.07 -1.68
CA PHE A 29 -9.92 -2.18 -2.65
C PHE A 29 -11.16 -2.30 -3.55
N GLU A 30 -12.38 -2.20 -2.99
CA GLU A 30 -13.61 -2.24 -3.78
C GLU A 30 -13.82 -0.98 -4.64
N ASN A 31 -13.43 0.19 -4.12
CA ASN A 31 -13.50 1.46 -4.82
C ASN A 31 -12.14 2.18 -4.83
N HIS A 32 -11.38 1.98 -5.91
CA HIS A 32 -10.03 2.54 -6.08
C HIS A 32 -9.96 4.06 -6.13
N ASP A 33 -11.09 4.75 -6.31
CA ASP A 33 -11.21 6.21 -6.36
C ASP A 33 -11.79 6.78 -5.04
N TYR A 34 -12.06 5.93 -4.05
CA TYR A 34 -12.47 6.36 -2.71
C TYR A 34 -11.29 7.01 -1.96
N GLU A 35 -11.50 8.24 -1.50
CA GLU A 35 -10.55 9.02 -0.71
C GLU A 35 -11.01 9.10 0.75
N GLY A 36 -10.05 9.17 1.67
CA GLY A 36 -10.28 9.13 3.11
C GLY A 36 -10.49 7.72 3.67
N GLY A 37 -10.66 7.64 5.00
CA GLY A 37 -10.77 6.37 5.72
C GLY A 37 -9.43 5.93 6.30
N ALA A 38 -9.02 4.69 6.02
CA ALA A 38 -7.72 4.15 6.46
C ALA A 38 -6.54 4.84 5.75
N ASN A 39 -6.66 5.07 4.44
CA ASN A 39 -5.69 5.85 3.66
C ASN A 39 -6.35 7.17 3.25
N GLU A 40 -5.67 8.30 3.51
CA GLU A 40 -6.22 9.63 3.19
C GLU A 40 -6.41 9.81 1.68
N VAL A 41 -5.49 9.28 0.88
CA VAL A 41 -5.55 9.29 -0.58
C VAL A 41 -6.19 8.02 -1.15
N SER A 42 -6.77 8.10 -2.35
CA SER A 42 -7.29 6.93 -3.06
C SER A 42 -6.20 5.98 -3.54
N LEU A 43 -6.56 4.71 -3.82
CA LEU A 43 -5.59 3.72 -4.31
C LEU A 43 -4.91 4.18 -5.61
N ARG A 44 -5.65 4.81 -6.53
CA ARG A 44 -5.06 5.35 -7.76
C ARG A 44 -4.06 6.46 -7.48
N GLN A 45 -4.34 7.31 -6.50
CA GLN A 45 -3.44 8.39 -6.13
C GLN A 45 -2.19 7.82 -5.45
N ALA A 46 -2.35 6.89 -4.50
CA ALA A 46 -1.26 6.15 -3.87
C ALA A 46 -0.34 5.43 -4.87
N GLN A 47 -0.88 4.86 -5.95
CA GLN A 47 -0.07 4.26 -7.02
C GLN A 47 0.78 5.29 -7.76
N LYS A 48 0.21 6.45 -8.13
CA LYS A 48 0.96 7.55 -8.79
C LYS A 48 2.06 8.08 -7.87
N ASN A 49 1.69 8.27 -6.62
CA ASN A 49 2.53 8.69 -5.52
C ASN A 49 3.72 7.75 -5.32
N PHE A 50 3.49 6.44 -5.31
CA PHE A 50 4.53 5.45 -5.19
C PHE A 50 5.53 5.51 -6.35
N ILE A 51 5.06 5.75 -7.58
CA ILE A 51 5.92 5.97 -8.74
C ILE A 51 6.76 7.26 -8.58
N ALA A 52 6.17 8.32 -8.02
CA ALA A 52 6.83 9.62 -7.91
C ALA A 52 7.88 9.66 -6.79
N TYR A 53 7.60 9.08 -5.62
CA TYR A 53 8.44 9.22 -4.43
C TYR A 53 8.64 7.93 -3.62
N GLY A 54 8.06 6.80 -4.02
CA GLY A 54 8.27 5.51 -3.36
C GLY A 54 7.42 5.24 -2.12
N ALA A 55 6.38 6.04 -1.88
CA ALA A 55 5.40 5.82 -0.80
C ALA A 55 3.97 6.11 -1.31
N CYS A 56 2.94 5.74 -0.55
CA CYS A 56 1.54 6.07 -0.88
C CYS A 56 1.24 7.55 -0.64
N GLU A 57 1.90 8.19 0.32
CA GLU A 57 1.80 9.62 0.67
C GLU A 57 3.20 10.19 0.95
N GLU A 58 3.42 11.46 0.61
CA GLU A 58 4.75 12.10 0.73
C GLU A 58 5.24 12.14 2.18
N CYS A 59 4.32 12.27 3.14
CA CYS A 59 4.63 12.26 4.58
C CYS A 59 5.22 10.92 5.06
N PHE A 60 4.99 9.82 4.34
CA PHE A 60 5.47 8.49 4.73
C PHE A 60 6.79 8.07 4.07
N ILE A 61 7.44 8.95 3.30
CA ILE A 61 8.76 8.67 2.69
C ILE A 61 9.80 8.25 3.75
N GLY A 62 9.72 8.79 4.97
CA GLY A 62 10.61 8.42 6.07
C GLY A 62 10.33 7.05 6.69
N SER A 63 9.16 6.47 6.42
CA SER A 63 8.66 5.23 7.04
C SER A 63 8.78 4.00 6.13
N VAL A 64 9.04 4.19 4.84
CA VAL A 64 9.14 3.10 3.87
C VAL A 64 10.52 2.46 3.83
N ARG A 65 10.58 1.13 3.64
CA ARG A 65 11.81 0.42 3.28
C ARG A 65 11.95 0.32 1.77
N LYS A 66 13.19 0.38 1.28
CA LYS A 66 13.46 0.08 -0.13
C LYS A 66 13.18 -1.41 -0.42
N PRO A 67 12.58 -1.75 -1.59
CA PRO A 67 12.54 -3.12 -2.05
C PRO A 67 13.96 -3.69 -2.10
N THR A 68 14.21 -4.76 -1.36
CA THR A 68 15.45 -5.54 -1.49
C THR A 68 15.37 -6.29 -2.82
N SER A 69 16.44 -6.31 -3.62
CA SER A 69 16.46 -6.95 -4.96
C SER A 69 16.28 -8.47 -4.94
N GLU A 70 16.03 -9.07 -3.79
CA GLU A 70 15.74 -10.49 -3.65
C GLU A 70 14.24 -10.73 -3.80
N GLY A 71 13.83 -11.02 -5.04
CA GLY A 71 12.44 -11.37 -5.33
C GLY A 71 12.06 -11.23 -6.80
N CYS A 72 12.73 -11.96 -7.70
CA CYS A 72 12.19 -12.35 -9.00
C CYS A 72 11.96 -13.87 -9.00
#